data_AF-A0A098TNU0-F1
#
_entry.id   AF-A0A098TNU0-F1
#
_cell.length_a   1.000
_cell.length_b   1.000
_cell.length_c   1.000
_cell.angle_alpha   90.00
_cell.angle_beta   90.00
_cell.angle_gamma   90.00
#
_symmetry.space_group_name_H-M   'P 1'
#
loop_
_entity.id
_entity.type
_entity.pdbx_description
1 polymer ?
#
loop_
_entity_poly.entity_id
_entity_poly.type
_entity_poly.pdbx_seq_one_letter_code
_entity_poly.pdbx_strand_id
1 'polypeptide(L)' 'MHRKEFIMGNWLNNIANTIKSYWNVTMIAVGALSLLLGIVFVPVPMVPGWPLIILGWLCLNALIYDYLPA' A
#
# COMPACT_ATOMS: atom_id res chain seq x y z
N MET A 1 -17.01 -27.23 -23.34
CA MET A 1 -17.11 -25.84 -22.87
C MET A 1 -16.20 -25.54 -21.66
N HIS A 2 -15.81 -26.52 -20.84
CA HIS A 2 -14.98 -26.34 -19.62
C HIS A 2 -13.57 -25.72 -19.75
N ARG A 3 -12.89 -25.82 -20.90
CA ARG A 3 -11.49 -25.34 -21.01
C ARG A 3 -11.38 -23.81 -20.91
N LYS A 4 -12.36 -23.07 -21.42
CA LYS A 4 -12.32 -21.60 -21.44
C LYS A 4 -12.52 -20.99 -20.05
N GLU A 5 -13.32 -21.64 -19.20
CA GLU A 5 -13.59 -21.19 -17.83
C GLU A 5 -12.36 -21.34 -16.92
N PHE A 6 -11.61 -22.44 -17.08
CA PHE A 6 -10.37 -22.66 -16.34
C PHE A 6 -9.27 -21.66 -16.74
N ILE A 7 -9.16 -21.36 -18.04
CA ILE A 7 -8.21 -20.35 -18.54
C ILE A 7 -8.59 -18.95 -18.02
N MET A 8 -9.87 -18.60 -18.04
CA MET A 8 -10.36 -17.31 -17.55
C MET A 8 -10.14 -17.16 -16.03
N GLY A 9 -10.40 -18.21 -15.25
CA GLY A 9 -10.15 -18.22 -13.80
C GLY A 9 -8.66 -18.05 -13.46
N ASN A 10 -7.77 -18.77 -14.15
CA ASN A 10 -6.33 -18.62 -13.95
C ASN A 10 -5.82 -17.21 -14.32
N TRP A 11 -6.36 -16.64 -15.40
CA TRP A 11 -6.00 -15.30 -15.84
C TRP A 11 -6.45 -14.23 -14.83
N LEU A 12 -7.68 -14.33 -14.33
CA LEU A 12 -8.22 -13.45 -13.29
C LEU A 12 -7.41 -13.55 -11.98
N ASN A 13 -7.05 -14.77 -11.56
CA ASN A 13 -6.24 -14.98 -10.36
C ASN A 13 -4.83 -14.37 -10.50
N ASN A 14 -4.19 -14.51 -11.66
CA ASN A 14 -2.88 -13.90 -11.89
C ASN A 14 -2.94 -12.37 -11.88
N ILE A 15 -3.99 -11.79 -12.45
CA ILE A 15 -4.21 -10.33 -12.43
C ILE A 15 -4.48 -9.85 -11.01
N ALA A 16 -5.36 -10.53 -10.27
CA ALA A 16 -5.66 -10.18 -8.89
C ALA A 16 -4.38 -10.20 -8.02
N ASN A 17 -3.55 -11.23 -8.17
CA ASN A 17 -2.27 -11.34 -7.45
C ASN A 17 -1.29 -10.23 -7.85
N THR A 18 -1.23 -9.89 -9.15
CA THR A 18 -0.38 -8.81 -9.65
C THR A 18 -0.83 -7.46 -9.11
N ILE A 19 -2.13 -7.15 -9.20
CA ILE A 19 -2.71 -5.90 -8.67
C ILE A 19 -2.44 -5.80 -7.16
N LYS A 20 -2.65 -6.88 -6.40
CA LYS A 20 -2.40 -6.89 -4.96
C LYS A 20 -0.92 -6.62 -4.63
N SER A 21 0.00 -7.18 -5.42
CA SER A 21 1.43 -6.94 -5.27
C SER A 21 1.82 -5.49 -5.56
N TYR A 22 1.34 -4.92 -6.69
CA TYR A 22 1.59 -3.52 -7.03
C TYR A 22 1.01 -2.56 -5.98
N TRP A 23 -0.20 -2.84 -5.49
CA TRP A 23 -0.86 -2.00 -4.48
C TRP A 23 -0.06 -1.96 -3.17
N ASN A 24 0.44 -3.11 -2.71
CA ASN A 24 1.30 -3.18 -1.54
C ASN A 24 2.60 -2.40 -1.71
N VAL A 25 3.28 -2.58 -2.84
CA VAL A 25 4.52 -1.85 -3.11
C VAL A 25 4.28 -0.33 -3.13
N THR A 26 3.19 0.13 -3.72
CA THR A 26 2.83 1.56 -3.70
C THR A 26 2.51 2.06 -2.29
N MET A 27 1.78 1.30 -1.46
CA MET A 27 1.47 1.73 -0.10
C MET A 27 2.72 1.77 0.80
N ILE A 28 3.66 0.84 0.63
CA ILE A 28 4.96 0.87 1.32
C ILE A 28 5.74 2.12 0.90
N ALA A 29 5.86 2.37 -0.42
CA ALA A 29 6.62 3.50 -0.94
C ALA A 29 6.03 4.84 -0.48
N VAL A 30 4.71 5.01 -0.58
CA VAL A 30 4.00 6.21 -0.12
C VAL A 30 4.12 6.37 1.39
N GLY A 31 3.94 5.29 2.16
CA GLY A 31 4.06 5.29 3.61
C GLY A 31 5.45 5.71 4.09
N ALA A 32 6.50 5.13 3.49
CA ALA A 32 7.89 5.43 3.81
C ALA A 32 8.28 6.87 3.43
N LEU A 33 7.89 7.35 2.23
CA LEU A 33 8.14 8.72 1.79
C LEU A 33 7.43 9.73 2.69
N SER A 34 6.16 9.47 3.03
CA SER A 34 5.37 10.35 3.88
C SER A 34 5.96 10.44 5.30
N LEU A 35 6.47 9.35 5.87
CA LEU A 35 7.20 9.38 7.14
C LEU A 35 8.52 10.15 7.05
N LEU A 36 9.32 9.92 6.01
CA LEU A 36 10.58 10.62 5.78
C LEU A 36 10.37 12.13 5.68
N LEU A 37 9.42 12.56 4.83
CA LEU A 37 9.08 13.96 4.68
C LEU A 37 8.50 14.54 5.97
N GLY A 38 7.61 13.79 6.65
CA GLY A 38 7.05 14.18 7.93
C GLY A 38 8.13 14.48 8.98
N ILE A 39 9.13 13.60 9.14
CA ILE A 39 10.26 13.80 10.06
C ILE A 39 11.08 15.03 9.69
N VAL A 40 11.31 15.26 8.39
CA VAL A 40 12.05 16.44 7.90
C VAL A 40 11.28 17.74 8.12
N PHE A 41 9.95 17.72 8.02
CA PHE A 41 9.10 18.90 8.20
C PHE A 41 8.70 19.18 9.65
N VAL A 42 8.70 18.21 10.56
CA VAL A 42 8.45 18.42 12.00
C VAL A 42 9.32 19.53 12.64
N PRO A 43 10.64 19.62 12.39
CA PRO A 43 11.47 20.70 12.94
C PRO A 43 11.24 22.06 12.25
N VAL A 44 10.49 22.11 11.14
CA VAL A 44 10.22 23.35 10.40
C VAL A 44 8.91 23.96 10.93
N PRO A 45 8.95 25.05 11.70
CA PRO A 45 7.76 25.62 12.36
C PRO A 45 6.71 26.18 11.38
N MET A 46 7.05 26.33 10.10
CA MET A 46 6.17 26.85 9.05
C MET A 46 5.25 25.79 8.44
N VAL A 47 5.62 24.50 8.49
CA VAL A 47 4.86 23.43 7.86
C VAL A 47 4.59 22.34 8.89
N PRO A 48 3.33 22.09 9.26
CA PRO A 48 3.03 20.98 10.15
C PRO A 48 3.39 19.66 9.46
N GLY A 49 4.48 19.02 9.91
CA GLY A 49 4.94 17.71 9.40
C GLY A 49 4.12 16.51 9.93
N TRP A 50 3.33 16.71 10.99
CA TRP A 50 2.51 15.66 11.61
C TRP A 50 1.47 14.99 10.69
N PRO A 51 0.81 15.67 9.71
CA PRO A 51 -0.17 15.01 8.84
C PRO A 51 0.50 13.97 7.93
N LEU A 52 1.72 14.23 7.48
CA LEU A 52 2.52 13.32 6.67
C LEU A 52 2.95 12.08 7.47
N ILE A 53 3.24 12.25 8.77
CA ILE A 53 3.55 11.14 9.68
C ILE A 53 2.31 10.25 9.90
N ILE A 54 1.16 10.86 10.16
CA ILE A 54 -0.12 10.14 10.35
C ILE A 54 -0.50 9.38 9.07
N LEU A 55 -0.37 10.02 7.90
CA LEU A 55 -0.63 9.38 6.62
C LEU A 55 0.31 8.18 6.39
N GLY A 56 1.59 8.33 6.69
CA GLY A 56 2.56 7.25 6.56
C GLY A 56 2.25 6.07 7.49
N TRP A 57 1.88 6.35 8.74
CA TRP A 57 1.44 5.36 9.71
C TRP A 57 0.18 4.62 9.28
N LEU A 58 -0.84 5.33 8.77
CA LEU A 58 -2.07 4.73 8.27
C LEU A 58 -1.81 3.83 7.05
N CYS A 59 -0.92 4.25 6.15
CA CYS A 59 -0.55 3.45 4.97
C CYS A 59 0.16 2.15 5.38
N LEU A 60 1.06 2.21 6.36
CA LEU A 60 1.74 1.03 6.91
C LEU A 60 0.79 0.13 7.70
N ASN A 61 -0.17 0.69 8.45
CA ASN A 61 -1.18 -0.10 9.16
C ASN A 61 -2.12 -0.81 8.19
N ALA A 62 -2.59 -0.12 7.15
CA ALA A 62 -3.43 -0.73 6.12
C ALA A 62 -2.74 -1.92 5.44
N LEU A 63 -1.41 -1.82 5.25
CA LEU A 63 -0.59 -2.92 4.77
C LEU A 63 -0.64 -4.13 5.71
N ILE A 64 -0.47 -3.92 7.02
CA ILE A 64 -0.45 -4.97 8.04
C ILE A 64 -1.77 -5.74 8.07
N TYR A 65 -2.91 -5.05 7.97
CA TYR A 65 -4.23 -5.69 7.91
C TYR A 65 -4.45 -6.53 6.63
N ASP A 66 -3.77 -6.20 5.53
CA ASP A 66 -3.84 -6.97 4.27
C ASP A 66 -2.95 -8.23 4.29
N TYR A 67 -1.98 -8.29 5.21
CA TYR A 67 -1.05 -9.41 5.41
C TYR A 67 -1.35 -10.27 6.64
N LEU A 68 -2.23 -9.84 7.54
CA LEU A 68 -2.68 -10.62 8.69
C LEU A 68 -3.89 -11.48 8.28
N PRO A 69 -3.75 -12.81 8.10
CA PRO A 69 -4.91 -13.65 7.87
C PRO A 69 -5.80 -13.61 9.12
N ALA A 70 -7.06 -13.24 8.93
CA ALA A 70 -8.10 -13.36 9.96
C ALA A 70 -8.32 -14.82 10.37
#